data_AF-A0A850SN23-F1
#
_entry.id   AF-A0A850SN23-F1
#
_cell.length_a   1.000
_cell.length_b   1.000
_cell.length_c   1.000
_cell.angle_alpha   90.00
_cell.angle_beta   90.00
_cell.angle_gamma   90.00
#
_symmetry.space_group_name_H-M   'P 1'
#
loop_
_entity.id
_entity.type
_entity.pdbx_description
1 polymer ?
#
loop_
_entity_poly.entity_id
_entity_poly.type
_entity_poly.pdbx_seq_one_letter_code
_entity_poly.pdbx_strand_id
1 'polypeptide(L)'
;MEDLKYILALGFSGADIAPAVVIAFFIAMFVKNGAPVWKAALLALFLDRFVWPIASQALSGADIHTIYGTIGGFFTTFFDNLGVFVVRFFGLVVMMGAFILGRQQVHKLAPPPKKAKPAAA
;
A
#
# COMPACT_ATOMS: atom_id res chain seq x y z
N MET A 1 -9.83 25.33 1.61
CA MET A 1 -8.60 25.12 0.78
C MET A 1 -7.41 24.76 1.65
N GLU A 2 -7.24 25.37 2.82
CA GLU A 2 -6.17 25.01 3.78
C GLU A 2 -6.39 23.64 4.43
N ASP A 3 -7.62 23.30 4.81
CA ASP A 3 -7.93 21.98 5.40
C ASP A 3 -7.61 20.81 4.45
N LEU A 4 -7.91 20.95 3.15
CA LEU A 4 -7.58 19.91 2.18
C LEU A 4 -6.07 19.75 2.00
N LYS A 5 -5.32 20.88 1.98
CA LYS A 5 -3.85 20.86 1.93
C LYS A 5 -3.26 20.22 3.19
N TYR A 6 -3.84 20.51 4.34
CA TYR A 6 -3.45 19.93 5.63
C TYR A 6 -3.72 18.41 5.68
N ILE A 7 -4.90 17.97 5.24
CA ILE A 7 -5.24 16.54 5.14
C ILE A 7 -4.35 15.81 4.13
N LEU A 8 -4.04 16.43 2.98
CA LEU A 8 -3.09 15.89 2.01
C LEU A 8 -1.67 15.78 2.60
N ALA A 9 -1.20 16.80 3.32
CA ALA A 9 0.10 16.80 3.97
C ALA A 9 0.19 15.74 5.09
N LEU A 10 -0.89 15.55 5.86
CA LEU A 10 -0.98 14.50 6.89
C LEU A 10 -1.07 13.09 6.30
N GLY A 11 -1.86 12.91 5.24
CA GLY A 11 -2.03 11.62 4.55
C GLY A 11 -0.75 11.11 3.91
N PHE A 12 0.17 12.02 3.56
CA PHE A 12 1.49 11.76 3.00
C PHE A 12 2.60 12.42 3.83
N SER A 13 2.55 12.30 5.15
CA SER A 13 3.69 12.65 6.01
C SER A 13 4.92 11.80 5.61
N GLY A 14 6.09 12.43 5.44
CA GLY A 14 7.26 11.82 4.78
C GLY A 14 7.77 10.51 5.37
N ALA A 15 7.64 10.30 6.69
CA ALA A 15 8.04 9.05 7.35
C ALA A 15 7.12 7.86 7.00
N ASP A 16 5.88 8.19 6.66
CA ASP A 16 4.78 7.26 6.41
C ASP A 16 4.69 6.88 4.92
N ILE A 17 5.35 7.64 4.02
CA ILE A 17 5.34 7.40 2.56
C ILE A 17 6.16 6.16 2.19
N ALA A 18 7.36 6.02 2.73
CA ALA A 18 8.28 4.95 2.34
C ALA A 18 7.67 3.54 2.49
N PRO A 19 7.08 3.16 3.65
CA PRO A 19 6.42 1.86 3.79
C PRO A 19 5.20 1.74 2.86
N ALA A 20 4.40 2.80 2.69
CA ALA A 20 3.26 2.79 1.77
C ALA A 20 3.67 2.52 0.32
N VAL A 21 4.79 3.11 -0.14
CA VAL A 21 5.37 2.87 -1.48
C VAL A 21 5.79 1.42 -1.63
N VAL A 22 6.49 0.87 -0.63
CA VAL A 22 6.96 -0.52 -0.64
C VAL A 22 5.77 -1.49 -0.69
N ILE A 23 4.78 -1.31 0.17
CA ILE A 23 3.56 -2.13 0.22
C ILE A 23 2.82 -2.05 -1.12
N ALA A 24 2.60 -0.84 -1.64
CA ALA A 24 1.93 -0.63 -2.92
C ALA A 24 2.68 -1.29 -4.08
N PHE A 25 4.01 -1.20 -4.10
CA PHE A 25 4.85 -1.85 -5.11
C PHE A 25 4.67 -3.37 -5.07
N PHE A 26 4.86 -4.01 -3.92
CA PHE A 26 4.75 -5.46 -3.81
C PHE A 26 3.35 -5.94 -4.18
N ILE A 27 2.29 -5.32 -3.65
CA ILE A 27 0.93 -5.72 -3.99
C ILE A 27 0.67 -5.52 -5.49
N ALA A 28 1.07 -4.40 -6.08
CA ALA A 28 0.91 -4.15 -7.51
C ALA A 28 1.60 -5.22 -8.39
N MET A 29 2.73 -5.77 -7.94
CA MET A 29 3.43 -6.85 -8.65
C MET A 29 2.67 -8.19 -8.60
N PHE A 30 1.93 -8.48 -7.52
CA PHE A 30 1.13 -9.70 -7.39
C PHE A 30 -0.29 -9.58 -7.96
N VAL A 31 -0.79 -8.36 -8.16
CA VAL A 31 -2.11 -8.12 -8.75
C VAL A 31 -2.12 -8.60 -10.21
N LYS A 32 -3.06 -9.51 -10.51
CA LYS A 32 -3.30 -10.01 -11.87
C LYS A 32 -3.78 -8.87 -12.78
N ASN A 33 -3.37 -8.92 -14.05
CA ASN A 33 -3.87 -7.98 -15.06
C ASN A 33 -5.40 -8.09 -15.15
N GLY A 34 -6.12 -6.96 -15.08
CA GLY A 34 -7.58 -6.89 -15.09
C GLY A 34 -8.27 -7.02 -13.73
N ALA A 35 -7.52 -7.27 -12.64
CA ALA A 35 -8.08 -7.25 -11.30
C ALA A 35 -8.40 -5.82 -10.83
N PRO A 36 -9.44 -5.62 -10.01
CA PRO A 36 -9.82 -4.31 -9.50
C PRO A 36 -8.76 -3.74 -8.54
N VAL A 37 -7.97 -2.78 -9.01
CA VAL A 37 -6.88 -2.12 -8.25
C VAL A 37 -7.37 -1.55 -6.93
N TRP A 38 -8.60 -1.03 -6.88
CA TRP A 38 -9.20 -0.47 -5.66
C TRP A 38 -9.34 -1.51 -4.53
N LYS A 39 -9.63 -2.78 -4.84
CA LYS A 39 -9.68 -3.84 -3.82
C LYS A 39 -8.30 -4.13 -3.26
N ALA A 40 -7.29 -4.14 -4.12
CA ALA A 40 -5.91 -4.34 -3.71
C ALA A 40 -5.37 -3.14 -2.92
N ALA A 41 -5.82 -1.93 -3.23
CA ALA A 41 -5.51 -0.72 -2.47
C ALA A 41 -6.17 -0.69 -1.08
N LEU A 42 -7.35 -1.30 -0.90
CA LEU A 42 -7.94 -1.48 0.43
C LEU A 42 -7.07 -2.39 1.30
N LEU A 43 -6.56 -3.50 0.73
CA LEU A 43 -5.61 -4.36 1.42
C LEU A 43 -4.32 -3.61 1.74
N ALA A 44 -3.80 -2.84 0.79
CA ALA A 44 -2.61 -2.01 0.99
C ALA A 44 -2.81 -1.01 2.16
N LEU A 45 -3.96 -0.36 2.21
CA LEU A 45 -4.32 0.59 3.27
C LEU A 45 -4.38 -0.10 4.63
N PHE A 46 -4.96 -1.30 4.69
CA PHE A 46 -5.00 -2.09 5.92
C PHE A 46 -3.60 -2.49 6.41
N LEU A 47 -2.74 -2.96 5.50
CA LEU A 47 -1.36 -3.30 5.85
C LEU A 47 -0.58 -2.06 6.33
N ASP A 48 -0.76 -0.94 5.66
CA ASP A 48 -0.07 0.33 5.94
C ASP A 48 -0.52 0.98 7.25
N ARG A 49 -1.83 0.99 7.55
CA ARG A 49 -2.38 1.67 8.75
C ARG A 49 -2.56 0.78 9.97
N PHE A 50 -2.62 -0.54 9.81
CA PHE A 50 -2.85 -1.46 10.92
C PHE A 50 -1.67 -2.40 11.13
N VAL A 51 -1.24 -3.13 10.11
CA VAL A 51 -0.19 -4.16 10.27
C VAL A 51 1.18 -3.52 10.51
N TRP A 52 1.53 -2.49 9.74
CA TRP A 52 2.85 -1.87 9.82
C TRP A 52 3.13 -1.20 11.18
N PRO A 53 2.21 -0.40 11.77
CA PRO A 53 2.43 0.17 13.10
C PRO A 53 2.53 -0.88 14.21
N ILE A 54 1.73 -1.96 14.14
CA ILE A 54 1.79 -3.05 15.13
C ILE A 54 3.12 -3.80 15.00
N ALA A 55 3.54 -4.10 13.76
CA ALA A 55 4.80 -4.77 13.49
C ALA A 55 5.99 -3.91 13.95
N SER A 56 5.97 -2.60 13.72
CA SER A 56 7.05 -1.70 14.15
C SER A 56 7.14 -1.61 15.68
N GLN A 57 6.01 -1.56 16.38
CA GLN A 57 5.97 -1.59 17.85
C GLN A 57 6.51 -2.92 18.40
N ALA A 58 6.07 -4.05 17.84
CA ALA A 58 6.57 -5.36 18.24
C ALA A 58 8.08 -5.49 18.02
N LEU A 59 8.59 -5.03 16.87
CA LEU A 59 10.03 -5.02 16.57
C LEU A 59 10.83 -4.08 17.47
N SER A 60 10.21 -3.00 17.95
CA SER A 60 10.84 -2.08 18.90
C SER A 60 10.88 -2.60 20.34
N GLY A 61 10.32 -3.80 20.60
CA GLY A 61 10.24 -4.38 21.94
C GLY A 61 9.16 -3.76 22.82
N ALA A 62 8.13 -3.14 22.22
CA ALA A 62 7.03 -2.56 22.97
C ALA A 62 6.26 -3.63 23.75
N ASP A 63 5.86 -3.30 24.97
CA ASP A 63 5.06 -4.19 25.81
C ASP A 63 3.70 -4.49 25.18
N ILE A 64 3.16 -5.68 25.44
CA ILE A 64 1.90 -6.14 24.85
C ILE A 64 0.72 -5.21 25.19
N HIS A 65 0.72 -4.60 26.38
CA HIS A 65 -0.28 -3.61 26.78
C HIS A 65 -0.23 -2.35 25.92
N THR A 66 0.97 -1.95 25.47
CA THR A 66 1.16 -0.80 24.56
C THR A 66 0.61 -1.11 23.17
N ILE A 67 0.82 -2.34 22.68
CA ILE A 67 0.28 -2.79 21.39
C ILE A 67 -1.26 -2.82 21.44
N TYR A 68 -1.84 -3.39 22.51
CA TYR A 68 -3.30 -3.37 22.71
C TYR A 68 -3.86 -1.95 22.82
N GLY A 69 -3.15 -1.06 23.53
CA GLY A 69 -3.51 0.36 23.61
C GLY A 69 -3.53 1.05 22.25
N THR A 70 -2.57 0.72 21.38
CA THR A 70 -2.50 1.25 20.01
C THR A 70 -3.64 0.74 19.14
N ILE A 71 -3.98 -0.55 19.25
CA ILE A 71 -5.15 -1.12 18.55
C ILE A 71 -6.43 -0.43 19.02
N GLY A 72 -6.61 -0.25 20.34
CA GLY A 72 -7.75 0.46 20.90
C GLY A 72 -7.84 1.91 20.43
N GLY A 73 -6.72 2.63 20.44
CA GLY A 73 -6.62 4.02 19.98
C GLY A 73 -6.92 4.21 18.50
N PHE A 74 -6.61 3.20 17.67
CA PHE A 74 -6.95 3.21 16.25
C PHE A 74 -8.47 3.27 16.02
N PHE A 75 -9.25 2.49 16.78
CA PHE A 75 -10.70 2.45 16.61
C PHE A 75 -11.40 3.68 17.21
N THR A 76 -10.88 4.25 18.30
CA THR A 76 -11.48 5.45 18.90
C THR A 76 -11.27 6.69 18.04
N THR A 77 -10.16 6.78 17.31
CA THR A 77 -9.83 7.92 16.45
C THR A 77 -10.16 7.68 14.98
N PHE A 78 -10.81 6.57 14.64
CA PHE A 78 -11.03 6.17 13.25
C PHE A 78 -11.87 7.19 12.47
N PHE A 79 -12.98 7.66 13.07
CA PHE A 79 -13.87 8.62 12.42
C PHE A 79 -13.23 10.02 12.30
N ASP A 80 -12.44 10.42 13.28
CA ASP A 80 -11.71 11.70 13.27
C ASP A 80 -10.66 11.73 12.15
N ASN A 81 -10.07 10.57 11.84
CA ASN A 81 -9.05 10.41 10.81
C ASN A 81 -9.61 9.92 9.46
N LEU A 82 -10.93 9.86 9.29
CA LEU A 82 -11.56 9.29 8.10
C LEU A 82 -11.09 9.99 6.81
N GLY A 83 -10.98 11.32 6.85
CA GLY A 83 -10.47 12.10 5.71
C GLY A 83 -9.05 11.71 5.30
N VAL A 84 -8.18 11.43 6.27
CA VAL A 84 -6.81 10.96 6.04
C VAL A 84 -6.82 9.57 5.40
N PHE A 85 -7.67 8.65 5.87
CA PHE A 85 -7.80 7.32 5.29
C PHE A 85 -8.29 7.36 3.84
N VAL A 86 -9.27 8.22 3.52
CA VAL A 86 -9.79 8.37 2.16
C VAL A 86 -8.72 8.92 1.22
N VAL A 87 -8.02 9.99 1.62
CA VAL A 87 -6.93 10.56 0.79
C VAL A 87 -5.82 9.53 0.57
N ARG A 88 -5.44 8.80 1.61
CA ARG A 88 -4.39 7.78 1.52
C ARG A 88 -4.82 6.61 0.64
N PHE A 89 -6.07 6.19 0.74
CA PHE A 89 -6.65 5.17 -0.15
C PHE A 89 -6.53 5.57 -1.62
N PHE A 90 -6.96 6.78 -1.98
CA PHE A 90 -6.82 7.28 -3.35
C PHE A 90 -5.35 7.35 -3.78
N GLY A 91 -4.47 7.79 -2.88
CA GLY A 91 -3.02 7.74 -3.07
C GLY A 91 -2.49 6.37 -3.46
N LEU A 92 -2.87 5.34 -2.69
CA LEU A 92 -2.49 3.95 -2.93
C LEU A 92 -3.07 3.44 -4.26
N VAL A 93 -4.32 3.77 -4.59
CA VAL A 93 -4.93 3.40 -5.88
C VAL A 93 -4.13 3.98 -7.05
N VAL A 94 -3.80 5.27 -7.00
CA VAL A 94 -3.03 5.95 -8.05
C VAL A 94 -1.63 5.36 -8.17
N MET A 95 -0.95 5.18 -7.03
CA MET A 95 0.41 4.64 -6.98
C MET A 95 0.48 3.19 -7.49
N MET A 96 -0.44 2.33 -7.06
CA MET A 96 -0.52 0.95 -7.56
C MET A 96 -0.88 0.91 -9.04
N GLY A 97 -1.78 1.79 -9.49
CA GLY A 97 -2.09 1.95 -10.91
C GLY A 97 -0.84 2.29 -11.72
N ALA A 98 -0.03 3.24 -11.24
CA ALA A 98 1.24 3.61 -11.86
C ALA A 98 2.22 2.43 -11.93
N PHE A 99 2.37 1.64 -10.84
CA PHE A 99 3.23 0.46 -10.85
C PHE A 99 2.73 -0.64 -11.80
N ILE A 100 1.42 -0.89 -11.86
CA ILE A 100 0.85 -1.88 -12.79
C ILE A 100 1.09 -1.45 -14.23
N LEU A 101 0.87 -0.17 -14.54
CA LEU A 101 1.16 0.38 -15.87
C LEU A 101 2.64 0.29 -16.19
N GLY A 102 3.53 0.65 -15.25
CA GLY A 102 4.97 0.52 -15.40
C GLY A 102 5.38 -0.92 -15.70
N ARG A 103 4.88 -1.90 -14.93
CA ARG A 103 5.10 -3.34 -15.15
C ARG A 103 4.66 -3.77 -16.54
N GLN A 104 3.49 -3.33 -16.99
CA GLN A 104 2.98 -3.66 -18.32
C GLN A 104 3.85 -3.07 -19.44
N GLN A 105 4.34 -1.84 -19.29
CA GLN A 105 5.26 -1.24 -20.26
C GLN A 105 6.61 -1.96 -20.29
N VAL A 106 7.15 -2.35 -19.14
CA VAL A 106 8.37 -3.15 -19.06
C VAL A 106 8.20 -4.49 -19.75
N HIS A 107 7.08 -5.19 -19.56
CA HIS A 107 6.80 -6.44 -20.27
C HIS A 107 6.61 -6.27 -21.79
N LYS A 108 6.13 -5.12 -22.26
CA LYS A 108 6.04 -4.81 -23.70
C LYS A 108 7.41 -4.55 -24.33
N LEU A 109 8.35 -3.99 -23.56
CA LEU A 109 9.72 -3.75 -23.98
C LEU A 109 10.62 -4.98 -23.80
N ALA A 110 10.22 -5.93 -22.97
CA ALA A 110 10.93 -7.18 -22.77
C ALA A 110 10.88 -8.02 -24.06
N PRO A 111 12.02 -8.55 -24.53
CA PRO A 111 12.03 -9.42 -25.70
C PRO A 111 11.13 -10.63 -25.46
N PRO A 112 10.39 -11.10 -26.48
CA PRO A 112 9.48 -12.23 -26.33
C PRO A 112 10.28 -13.44 -25.81
N PRO A 113 9.70 -14.23 -24.89
CA PRO A 113 10.36 -15.43 -24.40
C PRO A 113 10.68 -16.31 -25.60
N LYS A 114 11.97 -16.62 -25.81
CA LYS A 114 12.41 -17.56 -26.84
C LYS A 114 11.59 -18.84 -26.62
N LYS A 115 10.76 -19.21 -27.61
CA LYS A 115 10.05 -20.49 -27.60
C LYS A 115 11.10 -21.57 -27.36
N ALA A 116 11.08 -22.18 -26.17
CA ALA A 116 11.88 -23.37 -25.93
C ALA A 116 11.36 -24.40 -26.92
N LYS A 117 12.20 -24.72 -27.91
CA LYS A 117 11.94 -25.78 -28.88
C LYS A 117 11.62 -27.02 -28.04
N PRO A 118 10.45 -27.67 -28.22
CA PRO A 118 10.17 -28.90 -27.48
C PRO A 118 11.33 -29.84 -27.77
N ALA A 119 11.96 -30.34 -26.71
CA ALA A 119 12.97 -31.37 -26.81
C ALA A 119 12.26 -32.59 -27.41
N ALA A 120 12.49 -32.83 -28.70
CA ALA A 120 12.17 -34.09 -29.32
C ALA A 120 13.14 -35.12 -28.74
N ALA A 121 12.62 -36.06 -27.95
CA ALA A 121 13.22 -37.35 -27.68
C ALA A 121 12.09 -38.32 -27.34
#